data_AF-A0ABD0Q1L4-F1
#
_entry.id   AF-A0ABD0Q1L4-F1
#
_cell.length_a   1.000
_cell.length_b   1.000
_cell.length_c   1.000
_cell.angle_alpha   90.00
_cell.angle_beta   90.00
_cell.angle_gamma   90.00
#
_symmetry.space_group_name_H-M   'P 1'
#
loop_
_entity.id
_entity.type
_entity.pdbx_description
1 polymer ?
#
loop_
_entity_poly.entity_id
_entity_poly.type
_entity_poly.pdbx_seq_one_letter_code
_entity_poly.pdbx_strand_id
1 'polypeptide(L)'
;MASLLPPTGTDVFHRFTPESLAEIDRLIQERSTREDVEGVEEEPQAPSSDLEAGKCLPMIYGDPPEDLLNTPLEDIDPFYKTKK
;
A
#
# COMPACT_ATOMS: atom_id res chain seq x y z
N MET A 1 -29.26 -15.75 -5.49
CA MET A 1 -27.85 -15.41 -5.81
C MET A 1 -27.73 -13.90 -5.59
N ALA A 2 -27.20 -13.46 -4.44
CA ALA A 2 -27.08 -12.03 -4.14
C ALA A 2 -25.92 -11.45 -4.96
N SER A 3 -26.16 -10.37 -5.70
CA SER A 3 -25.12 -9.64 -6.44
C SER A 3 -24.18 -8.95 -5.44
N LEU A 4 -22.93 -9.37 -5.40
CA LEU A 4 -21.84 -8.80 -4.57
C LEU A 4 -21.29 -7.47 -5.09
N LEU A 5 -21.90 -6.90 -6.13
CA LEU A 5 -21.42 -5.66 -6.73
C LEU A 5 -22.07 -4.46 -6.06
N PRO A 6 -21.28 -3.46 -5.62
CA PRO A 6 -21.85 -2.22 -5.12
C PRO A 6 -22.75 -1.61 -6.19
N PRO A 7 -23.87 -0.96 -5.79
CA PRO A 7 -24.81 -0.38 -6.72
C PRO A 7 -24.08 0.56 -7.70
N THR A 8 -24.14 0.21 -8.97
CA THR A 8 -23.48 0.97 -10.03
C THR A 8 -24.31 2.21 -10.33
N GLY A 9 -23.90 3.38 -9.84
CA GLY A 9 -24.57 4.65 -10.11
C GLY A 9 -24.12 5.76 -9.17
N THR A 10 -24.41 7.01 -9.52
CA THR A 10 -24.11 8.15 -8.65
C THR A 10 -25.09 8.30 -7.49
N ASP A 11 -26.16 7.51 -7.45
CA ASP A 11 -27.14 7.46 -6.35
C ASP A 11 -26.52 7.08 -4.99
N VAL A 12 -25.30 6.53 -5.00
CA VAL A 12 -24.56 6.14 -3.79
C VAL A 12 -23.75 7.31 -3.22
N PHE A 13 -23.51 8.37 -3.98
CA PHE A 13 -22.73 9.51 -3.50
C PHE A 13 -23.62 10.51 -2.77
N HIS A 14 -23.24 10.82 -1.53
CA HIS A 14 -23.84 11.91 -0.76
C HIS A 14 -23.08 13.22 -1.00
N ARG A 15 -23.78 14.36 -0.89
CA ARG A 15 -23.14 15.67 -0.99
C ARG A 15 -22.26 15.90 0.23
N PHE A 16 -21.02 16.32 -0.01
CA PHE A 16 -20.07 16.61 1.06
C PHE A 16 -20.44 17.91 1.79
N THR A 17 -21.08 17.78 2.95
CA THR A 17 -21.45 18.87 3.88
C THR A 17 -20.69 18.73 5.20
N PRO A 18 -20.63 19.77 6.04
CA PRO A 18 -20.00 19.66 7.37
C PRO A 18 -20.61 18.56 8.25
N GLU A 19 -21.92 18.31 8.14
CA GLU A 19 -22.58 17.20 8.83
C GLU A 19 -22.13 15.84 8.31
N SER A 20 -21.95 15.70 6.99
CA SER A 20 -21.40 14.49 6.39
C SER A 20 -19.97 14.23 6.84
N LEU A 21 -19.15 15.27 7.03
CA LEU A 21 -17.79 15.13 7.55
C LEU A 21 -17.81 14.57 8.98
N ALA A 22 -18.66 15.13 9.84
CA ALA A 22 -18.79 14.66 11.22
C ALA A 22 -19.25 13.19 11.31
N GLU A 23 -20.15 12.76 10.42
CA GLU A 23 -20.59 11.37 10.35
C GLU A 23 -19.48 10.42 9.85
N ILE A 24 -18.66 10.86 8.89
CA ILE A 24 -17.48 10.11 8.43
C ILE A 24 -16.46 9.95 9.57
N ASP A 25 -16.14 11.03 10.29
CA ASP A 25 -15.18 10.99 11.41
C ASP A 25 -15.68 10.07 12.53
N ARG A 26 -16.98 10.10 12.83
CA ARG A 26 -17.62 9.19 13.79
C ARG A 26 -17.50 7.72 13.35
N LEU A 27 -17.75 7.43 12.08
CA LEU A 27 -17.63 6.07 11.53
C LEU A 27 -16.17 5.57 11.56
N ILE A 28 -15.20 6.44 11.27
CA ILE A 28 -13.77 6.11 11.37
C ILE A 28 -13.40 5.79 12.83
N GLN A 29 -13.86 6.61 13.78
CA GLN A 29 -13.61 6.38 15.20
C GLN A 29 -14.25 5.07 15.69
N GLU A 30 -15.49 4.78 15.30
CA GLU A 30 -16.16 3.52 15.63
C GLU A 30 -15.46 2.32 14.99
N ARG A 31 -15.01 2.46 13.73
CA ARG A 31 -14.28 1.41 13.02
C ARG A 31 -12.90 1.15 13.63
N SER A 32 -12.17 2.19 13.99
CA SER A 32 -10.88 2.07 14.70
C SER A 32 -11.03 1.32 16.03
N THR A 33 -12.11 1.57 16.80
CA THR A 33 -12.36 0.80 18.04
C THR A 33 -12.73 -0.67 17.81
N ARG A 34 -13.15 -1.03 16.58
CA ARG A 34 -13.44 -2.42 16.17
C ARG A 34 -12.24 -3.10 15.51
N GLU A 35 -11.38 -2.33 14.85
CA GLU A 35 -10.14 -2.79 14.19
C GLU A 35 -9.04 -3.16 15.21
N ASP A 36 -9.12 -2.70 16.46
CA ASP A 36 -8.33 -3.26 17.58
C ASP A 36 -8.56 -4.76 17.80
N VAL A 37 -9.61 -5.35 17.21
CA VAL A 37 -9.95 -6.78 17.30
C VAL A 37 -9.59 -7.56 16.03
N GLU A 38 -9.35 -6.86 14.92
CA GLU A 38 -9.09 -7.46 13.61
C GLU A 38 -7.77 -6.88 13.09
N GLY A 39 -6.66 -7.50 13.55
CA GLY A 39 -5.29 -7.04 13.39
C GLY A 39 -4.94 -6.58 11.97
N VAL A 40 -5.11 -5.29 11.72
CA VAL A 40 -4.42 -4.59 10.65
C VAL A 40 -2.99 -4.43 11.15
N GLU A 41 -2.11 -5.33 10.73
CA GLU A 41 -0.68 -5.18 10.96
C GLU A 41 -0.26 -3.85 10.31
N GLU A 42 0.09 -2.85 11.14
CA GLU A 42 0.75 -1.66 10.65
C GLU A 42 1.96 -2.10 9.81
N GLU A 43 1.99 -1.71 8.54
CA GLU A 43 3.10 -2.04 7.66
C GLU A 43 4.38 -1.52 8.35
N PRO A 44 5.33 -2.40 8.72
CA PRO A 44 6.42 -2.01 9.57
C PRO A 44 7.23 -0.93 8.84
N GLN A 45 7.48 0.20 9.53
CA GLN A 45 8.37 1.27 9.04
C GLN A 45 9.81 0.78 8.80
N ALA A 46 10.12 -0.44 9.26
CA ALA A 46 11.40 -1.09 9.05
C ALA A 46 11.51 -1.62 7.62
N PRO A 47 12.73 -1.62 7.04
CA PRO A 47 12.98 -2.31 5.79
C PRO A 47 12.60 -3.79 5.95
N SER A 48 12.09 -4.39 4.88
CA SER A 48 11.74 -5.81 4.81
C SER A 48 12.89 -6.68 5.30
N SER A 49 12.62 -7.54 6.29
CA SER A 49 13.60 -8.47 6.88
C SER A 49 14.21 -9.43 5.88
N ASP A 50 13.49 -9.72 4.82
CA ASP A 50 13.87 -10.76 3.85
C ASP A 50 14.91 -10.24 2.83
N LEU A 51 15.20 -8.94 2.83
CA LEU A 51 16.15 -8.28 1.93
C LEU A 51 17.46 -8.00 2.67
N GLU A 52 18.33 -9.02 2.71
CA GLU A 52 19.69 -8.93 3.25
C GLU A 52 20.75 -8.95 2.14
N ALA A 53 21.77 -8.09 2.24
CA ALA A 53 22.87 -8.03 1.27
C ALA A 53 23.63 -9.36 1.19
N GLY A 54 23.80 -9.88 -0.03
CA GLY A 54 24.50 -11.15 -0.28
C GLY A 54 23.65 -12.41 -0.08
N LYS A 55 22.38 -12.28 0.32
CA LYS A 55 21.41 -13.38 0.27
C LYS A 55 20.71 -13.40 -1.08
N CYS A 56 20.24 -14.59 -1.48
CA CYS A 56 19.37 -14.71 -2.64
C CYS A 56 18.01 -14.07 -2.35
N LEU A 57 17.47 -13.36 -3.34
CA LEU A 57 16.16 -12.72 -3.24
C LEU A 57 15.05 -13.77 -3.07
N PRO A 58 14.07 -13.56 -2.18
CA PRO A 58 12.93 -14.47 -2.04
C PRO A 58 12.14 -14.66 -3.34
N MET A 59 11.60 -15.87 -3.55
CA MET A 59 10.86 -16.22 -4.79
C MET A 59 9.61 -15.38 -5.02
N ILE A 60 9.08 -14.73 -3.98
CA ILE A 60 7.91 -13.84 -4.08
C ILE A 60 8.16 -12.60 -4.96
N TYR A 61 9.42 -12.20 -5.14
CA TYR A 61 9.78 -11.03 -5.96
C TYR A 61 9.92 -11.37 -7.45
N GLY A 62 9.88 -12.65 -7.82
CA GLY A 62 10.02 -13.10 -9.20
C GLY A 62 11.44 -12.92 -9.76
N ASP A 63 11.55 -13.08 -11.08
CA ASP A 63 12.82 -12.92 -11.81
C ASP A 63 13.06 -11.44 -12.15
N PRO A 64 14.31 -10.95 -12.05
CA PRO A 64 14.63 -9.58 -12.40
C PRO A 64 14.43 -9.32 -13.90
N PRO A 65 13.99 -8.10 -14.30
CA PRO A 65 13.81 -7.76 -15.70
C PRO A 65 15.12 -7.82 -16.48
N GLU A 66 15.11 -8.42 -17.68
CA GLU A 66 16.30 -8.58 -18.52
C GLU A 66 16.98 -7.25 -18.86
N ASP A 67 16.19 -6.20 -19.10
CA ASP A 67 16.68 -4.86 -19.44
C ASP A 67 17.46 -4.18 -18.29
N LEU A 68 17.27 -4.64 -17.05
CA LEU A 68 17.96 -4.12 -15.87
C LEU A 68 19.20 -4.95 -15.51
N LEU A 69 19.41 -6.10 -16.17
CA LEU A 69 20.59 -6.92 -15.95
C LEU A 69 21.83 -6.22 -16.52
N ASN A 70 22.88 -6.12 -15.72
CA ASN A 70 24.16 -5.46 -16.05
C ASN A 70 24.08 -3.93 -16.23
N THR A 71 22.93 -3.33 -15.97
CA THR A 71 22.80 -1.86 -15.92
C THR A 71 23.27 -1.36 -14.56
N PRO A 72 24.19 -0.38 -14.49
CA PRO A 72 24.70 0.11 -13.21
C PRO A 72 23.61 0.85 -12.43
N LEU A 73 23.68 0.75 -11.10
CA LEU A 73 22.68 1.36 -10.20
C LEU A 73 22.60 2.88 -10.35
N GLU A 74 23.73 3.51 -10.66
CA GLU A 74 23.84 4.96 -10.92
C GLU A 74 22.96 5.41 -12.09
N ASP A 75 22.76 4.59 -13.11
CA ASP A 75 21.96 4.97 -14.28
C ASP A 75 20.45 4.93 -13.96
N ILE A 76 20.03 3.94 -13.18
CA ILE A 76 18.63 3.67 -12.85
C ILE A 76 18.12 4.49 -11.66
N ASP A 77 18.96 4.77 -10.66
CA ASP A 77 18.55 5.44 -9.43
C ASP A 77 19.30 6.77 -9.24
N PRO A 78 18.59 7.92 -9.30
CA PRO A 78 19.17 9.24 -9.06
C PRO A 78 19.92 9.37 -7.73
N PHE A 79 19.55 8.62 -6.69
CA PHE A 79 20.20 8.65 -5.38
C PHE A 79 21.69 8.24 -5.44
N TYR A 80 22.06 7.40 -6.40
CA TYR A 80 23.44 6.93 -6.58
C TYR A 80 24.24 7.76 -7.60
N LYS A 81 23.59 8.61 -8.43
CA LYS A 81 24.26 9.46 -9.44
C LYS A 81 25.30 10.43 -8.86
N THR A 82 25.10 10.88 -7.63
CA THR A 82 25.94 11.88 -6.97
C THR A 82 27.00 11.28 -6.05
N LYS A 83 27.05 9.96 -5.92
CA LYS A 83 28.03 9.25 -5.08
C LYS A 83 29.21 8.82 -5.95
N LYS A 84 30.20 9.70 -6.10
CA LYS A 84 31.51 9.39 -6.69
C LYS A 84 32.60 9.47 -5.63
#